data_AF-A0A0H3VE09-F1
#
_entry.id   AF-A0A0H3VE09-F1
#
_cell.length_a   1.000
_cell.length_b   1.000
_cell.length_c   1.000
_cell.angle_alpha   90.00
_cell.angle_beta   90.00
_cell.angle_gamma   90.00
#
_symmetry.space_group_name_H-M   'P 1'
#
loop_
_entity.id
_entity.type
_entity.pdbx_description
1 polymer ?
#
loop_
_entity_poly.entity_id
_entity_poly.type
_entity_poly.pdbx_seq_one_letter_code
_entity_poly.pdbx_strand_id
1 'polypeptide(L)'
;YTGSPSFLLAYTLPQDGIAVPADYNNLGKVAAQPDSISIANLLTPANAGTLGSISGPDADGYYTATVLSSRAFPAGAIMRAVVMQGTFTQVRTAPLTNIGRPAVSVVTPVTGDAVRRRVVDSAKCDRCHERLEFHGGSRVYEIQVCVTCHNPNFTSSGRTTTDAKLSVFNFTPIQQEILVGWDPAFNRATPNYALLFPETSNNLKDLIHGIHA
;
A
#
# COMPACT_ATOMS: atom_id res chain seq x y z
N TYR A 1 -12.49 6.99 15.36
CA TYR A 1 -11.14 6.66 14.85
C TYR A 1 -11.12 5.18 14.54
N THR A 2 -11.09 4.83 13.26
CA THR A 2 -11.25 3.44 12.79
C THR A 2 -10.18 3.16 11.74
N GLY A 3 -8.98 2.89 12.21
CA GLY A 3 -7.94 2.20 11.46
C GLY A 3 -7.52 1.00 12.28
N SER A 4 -7.13 -0.08 11.61
CA SER A 4 -6.41 -1.18 12.24
C SER A 4 -5.03 -1.22 11.57
N PRO A 5 -3.93 -1.32 12.33
CA PRO A 5 -2.64 -1.58 11.73
C PRO A 5 -2.70 -2.85 10.89
N SER A 6 -1.96 -2.87 9.80
CA SER A 6 -1.94 -3.99 8.86
C SER A 6 -0.52 -4.44 8.56
N PHE A 7 -0.41 -5.73 8.27
CA PHE A 7 0.74 -6.33 7.63
C PHE A 7 0.55 -6.28 6.11
N LEU A 8 1.42 -5.56 5.42
CA LEU A 8 1.54 -5.65 3.97
C LEU A 8 2.53 -6.76 3.61
N LEU A 9 2.21 -7.49 2.55
CA LEU A 9 3.06 -8.57 2.04
C LEU A 9 3.68 -8.13 0.71
N ALA A 10 4.86 -7.53 0.77
CA ALA A 10 5.60 -7.06 -0.38
C ALA A 10 6.53 -8.15 -0.92
N TYR A 11 6.59 -8.30 -2.24
CA TYR A 11 7.42 -9.33 -2.86
C TYR A 11 7.79 -9.00 -4.30
N THR A 12 8.66 -9.84 -4.85
CA THR A 12 9.12 -9.80 -6.22
C THR A 12 8.89 -11.15 -6.89
N LEU A 13 8.44 -11.14 -8.14
CA LEU A 13 8.45 -12.29 -9.05
C LEU A 13 9.25 -11.95 -10.31
N PRO A 14 9.85 -12.95 -11.00
CA PRO A 14 10.43 -12.74 -12.32
C PRO A 14 9.43 -12.08 -13.28
N GLN A 15 9.88 -11.10 -14.05
CA GLN A 15 9.04 -10.33 -14.97
C GLN A 15 9.87 -9.78 -16.12
N ASP A 16 9.29 -9.69 -17.32
CA ASP A 16 9.90 -9.02 -18.49
C ASP A 16 11.32 -9.52 -18.83
N GLY A 17 11.56 -10.83 -18.70
CA GLY A 17 12.87 -11.45 -18.94
C GLY A 17 13.89 -11.25 -17.81
N ILE A 18 13.51 -10.59 -16.72
CA ILE A 18 14.35 -10.36 -15.54
C ILE A 18 14.04 -11.43 -14.49
N ALA A 19 14.99 -12.35 -14.30
CA ALA A 19 14.86 -13.45 -13.35
C ALA A 19 14.85 -12.98 -11.88
N VAL A 20 15.62 -11.94 -11.56
CA VAL A 20 15.74 -11.38 -10.20
C VAL A 20 15.59 -9.86 -10.28
N PRO A 21 14.36 -9.32 -10.33
CA PRO A 21 14.17 -7.88 -10.32
C PRO A 21 14.75 -7.23 -9.05
N ALA A 22 15.26 -6.01 -9.19
CA ALA A 22 15.95 -5.30 -8.12
C ALA A 22 15.02 -4.57 -7.13
N ASP A 23 13.71 -4.62 -7.36
CA ASP A 23 12.70 -3.94 -6.56
C ASP A 23 11.44 -4.80 -6.45
N TYR A 24 10.58 -4.46 -5.49
CA TYR A 24 9.26 -5.07 -5.39
C TYR A 24 8.50 -4.86 -6.70
N ASN A 25 7.66 -5.82 -7.07
CA ASN A 25 6.76 -5.66 -8.21
C ASN A 25 5.36 -6.20 -7.95
N ASN A 26 5.17 -6.89 -6.81
CA ASN A 26 3.92 -7.49 -6.35
C ASN A 26 3.10 -8.09 -7.50
N LEU A 27 3.78 -8.79 -8.41
CA LEU A 27 3.22 -9.20 -9.68
C LEU A 27 1.97 -10.07 -9.50
N GLY A 28 0.89 -9.74 -10.21
CA GLY A 28 -0.41 -10.41 -10.07
C GLY A 28 -1.35 -9.74 -9.06
N LYS A 29 -0.93 -8.67 -8.39
CA LYS A 29 -1.83 -7.82 -7.60
C LYS A 29 -2.40 -6.66 -8.41
N VAL A 30 -3.63 -6.26 -8.07
CA VAL A 30 -4.28 -5.09 -8.67
C VAL A 30 -3.43 -3.85 -8.39
N ALA A 31 -3.08 -3.13 -9.46
CA ALA A 31 -2.19 -1.97 -9.42
C ALA A 31 -0.84 -2.26 -8.71
N ALA A 32 -0.37 -3.52 -8.75
CA ALA A 32 0.85 -3.96 -8.10
C ALA A 32 0.96 -3.54 -6.61
N GLN A 33 -0.16 -3.38 -5.91
CA GLN A 33 -0.13 -3.09 -4.47
C GLN A 33 -0.03 -4.39 -3.67
N PRO A 34 0.74 -4.41 -2.57
CA PRO A 34 0.87 -5.60 -1.75
C PRO A 34 -0.46 -5.91 -1.06
N ASP A 35 -0.71 -7.19 -0.79
CA ASP A 35 -1.86 -7.57 0.03
C ASP A 35 -1.71 -6.95 1.43
N SER A 36 -2.83 -6.51 1.99
CA SER A 36 -2.91 -5.90 3.32
C SER A 36 -3.80 -6.75 4.21
N ILE A 37 -3.25 -7.22 5.33
CA ILE A 37 -3.95 -8.04 6.32
C ILE A 37 -3.96 -7.27 7.63
N SER A 38 -5.14 -6.79 8.01
CA SER A 38 -5.29 -6.00 9.24
C SER A 38 -5.24 -6.88 10.48
N ILE A 39 -4.69 -6.33 11.56
CA ILE A 39 -4.70 -6.98 12.88
C ILE A 39 -6.15 -7.23 13.34
N ALA A 40 -7.08 -6.32 13.04
CA ALA A 40 -8.50 -6.52 13.36
C ALA A 40 -9.09 -7.75 12.67
N ASN A 41 -8.70 -8.02 11.42
CA ASN A 41 -9.13 -9.23 10.72
C ASN A 41 -8.56 -10.50 11.37
N LEU A 42 -7.29 -10.46 11.80
CA LEU A 42 -6.65 -11.59 12.49
C LEU A 42 -7.18 -11.81 13.93
N LEU A 43 -7.69 -10.77 14.57
CA LEU A 43 -8.37 -10.87 15.87
C LEU A 43 -9.78 -11.47 15.77
N THR A 44 -10.37 -11.50 14.57
CA THR A 44 -11.75 -11.99 14.38
C THR A 44 -11.74 -13.51 14.26
N PRO A 45 -12.32 -14.29 15.19
CA PRO A 45 -12.21 -15.76 15.19
C PRO A 45 -12.75 -16.42 13.91
N ALA A 46 -13.81 -15.86 13.31
CA ALA A 46 -14.38 -16.37 12.06
C ALA A 46 -13.39 -16.33 10.87
N ASN A 47 -12.35 -15.50 10.94
CA ASN A 47 -11.33 -15.39 9.89
C ASN A 47 -10.14 -16.36 10.09
N ALA A 48 -10.08 -17.10 11.20
CA ALA A 48 -8.93 -17.94 11.55
C ALA A 48 -8.62 -18.99 10.47
N GLY A 49 -9.65 -19.55 9.83
CA GLY A 49 -9.52 -20.56 8.77
C GLY A 49 -9.31 -20.00 7.36
N THR A 50 -9.41 -18.69 7.15
CA THR A 50 -9.35 -18.07 5.81
C THR A 50 -8.27 -17.02 5.65
N LEU A 51 -7.98 -16.24 6.70
CA LEU A 51 -6.95 -15.20 6.72
C LEU A 51 -5.79 -15.55 7.65
N GLY A 52 -6.10 -16.15 8.79
CA GLY A 52 -5.14 -16.46 9.85
C GLY A 52 -5.57 -15.85 11.18
N SER A 53 -4.66 -15.83 12.15
CA SER A 53 -4.94 -15.44 13.52
C SER A 53 -3.80 -14.65 14.15
N ILE A 54 -4.07 -14.00 15.28
CA ILE A 54 -3.03 -13.44 16.15
C ILE A 54 -3.17 -14.05 17.55
N SER A 55 -2.05 -14.43 18.14
CA SER A 55 -1.96 -14.96 19.51
C SER A 55 -1.03 -14.13 20.36
N GLY A 56 -1.10 -14.32 21.68
CA GLY A 56 -0.28 -13.62 22.65
C GLY A 56 -1.07 -12.65 23.54
N PRO A 57 -0.37 -11.79 24.31
CA PRO A 57 1.08 -11.72 24.35
C PRO A 57 1.71 -12.99 24.97
N ASP A 58 2.93 -13.34 24.56
CA ASP A 58 3.76 -14.31 25.26
C ASP A 58 4.35 -13.73 26.57
N ALA A 59 5.23 -14.48 27.23
CA ALA A 59 5.83 -14.06 28.51
C ALA A 59 6.68 -12.77 28.40
N ASP A 60 7.19 -12.47 27.21
CA ASP A 60 8.01 -11.29 26.93
C ASP A 60 7.17 -10.12 26.36
N GLY A 61 5.85 -10.31 26.22
CA GLY A 61 4.94 -9.27 25.74
C GLY A 61 4.75 -9.26 24.22
N TYR A 62 5.26 -10.25 23.49
CA TYR A 62 5.14 -10.30 22.02
C TYR A 62 3.87 -10.98 21.56
N TYR A 63 3.31 -10.48 20.46
CA TYR A 63 2.19 -11.10 19.75
C TYR A 63 2.70 -11.84 18.53
N THR A 64 2.12 -13.01 18.25
CA THR A 64 2.42 -13.78 17.05
C THR A 64 1.26 -13.71 16.08
N ALA A 65 1.47 -13.04 14.94
CA ALA A 65 0.51 -13.03 13.83
C ALA A 65 0.83 -14.17 12.86
N THR A 66 -0.13 -15.07 12.65
CA THR A 66 -0.07 -16.15 11.66
C THR A 66 -0.94 -15.77 10.47
N VAL A 67 -0.34 -15.69 9.27
CA VAL A 67 -1.06 -15.51 8.01
C VAL A 67 -1.10 -16.85 7.27
N LEU A 68 -2.28 -17.26 6.81
CA LEU A 68 -2.40 -18.51 6.04
C LEU A 68 -1.76 -18.40 4.66
N SER A 69 -1.18 -19.50 4.17
CA SER A 69 -0.46 -19.56 2.89
C SER A 69 -1.31 -19.12 1.70
N SER A 70 -2.63 -19.38 1.73
CA SER A 70 -3.59 -18.92 0.72
C SER A 70 -3.70 -17.39 0.60
N ARG A 71 -3.20 -16.66 1.60
CA ARG A 71 -3.17 -15.20 1.68
C ARG A 71 -1.75 -14.64 1.83
N ALA A 72 -0.75 -15.51 1.80
CA ALA A 72 0.65 -15.15 1.96
C ALA A 72 1.28 -14.75 0.61
N PHE A 73 2.59 -14.97 0.48
CA PHE A 73 3.32 -14.74 -0.76
C PHE A 73 2.99 -15.81 -1.82
N PRO A 74 2.88 -15.45 -3.10
CA PRO A 74 2.67 -16.43 -4.17
C PRO A 74 3.88 -17.35 -4.34
N ALA A 75 3.66 -18.52 -4.96
CA ALA A 75 4.74 -19.45 -5.26
C ALA A 75 5.81 -18.80 -6.15
N GLY A 76 7.08 -19.06 -5.84
CA GLY A 76 8.22 -18.48 -6.55
C GLY A 76 8.55 -17.04 -6.17
N ALA A 77 7.80 -16.42 -5.24
CA ALA A 77 8.11 -15.09 -4.74
C ALA A 77 9.48 -15.05 -4.05
N ILE A 78 10.28 -14.04 -4.40
CA ILE A 78 11.59 -13.73 -3.84
C ILE A 78 11.59 -12.31 -3.27
N MET A 79 12.63 -11.95 -2.51
CA MET A 79 12.75 -10.63 -1.87
C MET A 79 11.47 -10.27 -1.10
N ARG A 80 10.96 -11.21 -0.32
CA ARG A 80 9.70 -11.05 0.42
C ARG A 80 9.95 -10.21 1.66
N ALA A 81 8.99 -9.35 1.99
CA ALA A 81 9.00 -8.56 3.20
C ALA A 81 7.58 -8.41 3.78
N VAL A 82 7.50 -8.40 5.10
CA VAL A 82 6.31 -8.06 5.86
C VAL A 82 6.45 -6.63 6.35
N VAL A 83 5.45 -5.80 6.09
CA VAL A 83 5.52 -4.36 6.37
C VAL A 83 4.37 -3.91 7.25
N MET A 84 4.68 -3.24 8.36
CA MET A 84 3.67 -2.66 9.24
C MET A 84 3.30 -1.25 8.77
N GLN A 85 2.01 -0.95 8.72
CA GLN A 85 1.49 0.39 8.50
C GLN A 85 0.13 0.56 9.17
N GLY A 86 -0.41 1.79 9.16
CA GLY A 86 -1.78 2.07 9.57
C GLY A 86 -1.85 2.89 10.85
N THR A 87 -3.07 2.99 11.37
CA THR A 87 -3.37 3.72 12.61
C THR A 87 -4.18 2.84 13.54
N PHE A 88 -4.18 3.17 14.83
CA PHE A 88 -4.98 2.53 15.87
C PHE A 88 -5.57 3.59 16.80
N THR A 89 -6.57 3.20 17.57
CA THR A 89 -7.15 4.07 18.60
C THR A 89 -6.52 3.74 19.94
N GLN A 90 -5.80 4.69 20.52
CA GLN A 90 -5.36 4.60 21.90
C GLN A 90 -6.56 4.97 22.80
N VAL A 91 -7.09 3.96 23.48
CA VAL A 91 -8.18 4.12 24.45
C VAL A 91 -7.64 4.84 25.68
N ARG A 92 -8.37 5.83 26.16
CA ARG A 92 -8.03 6.59 27.37
C ARG A 92 -9.22 6.65 28.31
N THR A 93 -8.94 6.75 29.60
CA THR A 93 -9.97 6.88 30.63
C THR A 93 -10.39 8.35 30.78
N ALA A 94 -11.66 8.57 31.12
CA ALA A 94 -12.18 9.91 31.40
C ALA A 94 -11.30 10.65 32.43
N PRO A 95 -11.08 11.97 32.27
CA PRO A 95 -11.75 12.89 31.35
C PRO A 95 -11.12 12.96 29.94
N LEU A 96 -10.14 12.11 29.62
CA LEU A 96 -9.47 12.15 28.32
C LEU A 96 -10.30 11.42 27.25
N THR A 97 -10.38 12.01 26.05
CA THR A 97 -11.02 11.38 24.88
C THR A 97 -10.07 10.37 24.23
N ASN A 98 -10.57 9.40 23.48
CA ASN A 98 -9.70 8.52 22.69
C ASN A 98 -8.93 9.29 21.60
N ILE A 99 -7.74 8.83 21.24
CA ILE A 99 -6.91 9.46 20.20
C ILE A 99 -6.46 8.45 19.15
N GLY A 100 -6.42 8.90 17.89
CA GLY A 100 -5.76 8.18 16.83
C GLY A 100 -4.24 8.23 17.00
N ARG A 101 -3.59 7.08 16.89
CA ARG A 101 -2.14 6.93 16.88
C ARG A 101 -1.72 6.19 15.61
N PRO A 102 -0.63 6.59 14.98
CA PRO A 102 -0.03 5.81 13.91
C PRO A 102 0.71 4.60 14.49
N ALA A 103 0.60 3.46 13.81
CA ALA A 103 1.54 2.38 14.01
C ALA A 103 2.86 2.76 13.32
N VAL A 104 3.99 2.56 14.01
CA VAL A 104 5.31 2.80 13.43
C VAL A 104 5.44 1.94 12.18
N SER A 105 5.78 2.55 11.03
CA SER A 105 6.01 1.76 9.83
C SER A 105 7.34 1.04 9.96
N VAL A 106 7.33 -0.26 9.66
CA VAL A 106 8.51 -1.13 9.75
C VAL A 106 8.50 -2.03 8.53
N VAL A 107 9.64 -2.20 7.87
CA VAL A 107 9.83 -3.16 6.78
C VAL A 107 10.76 -4.27 7.26
N THR A 108 10.22 -5.47 7.42
CA THR A 108 10.95 -6.64 7.89
C THR A 108 11.08 -7.67 6.76
N PRO A 109 12.30 -7.92 6.24
CA PRO A 109 12.51 -8.97 5.26
C PRO A 109 12.15 -10.35 5.82
N VAL A 110 11.65 -11.24 4.98
CA VAL A 110 11.49 -12.65 5.35
C VAL A 110 12.88 -13.26 5.53
N THR A 111 13.08 -14.00 6.63
CA THR A 111 14.36 -14.66 6.92
C THR A 111 14.81 -15.52 5.75
N GLY A 112 16.05 -15.31 5.29
CA GLY A 112 16.65 -16.03 4.18
C GLY A 112 16.44 -15.41 2.79
N ASP A 113 15.54 -14.43 2.65
CA ASP A 113 15.35 -13.70 1.41
C ASP A 113 16.39 -12.58 1.25
N ALA A 114 16.68 -12.23 -0.01
CA ALA A 114 17.43 -11.01 -0.32
C ALA A 114 16.68 -9.77 0.19
N VAL A 115 17.42 -8.80 0.73
CA VAL A 115 16.85 -7.54 1.22
C VAL A 115 16.79 -6.52 0.07
N ARG A 116 15.64 -5.84 -0.08
CA ARG A 116 15.49 -4.75 -1.05
C ARG A 116 16.49 -3.63 -0.77
N ARG A 117 17.16 -3.13 -1.81
CA ARG A 117 18.18 -2.06 -1.70
C ARG A 117 17.64 -0.83 -0.96
N ARG A 118 18.40 -0.23 -0.05
CA ARG A 118 18.01 1.04 0.61
C ARG A 118 18.80 2.19 0.00
N VAL A 119 18.12 3.03 -0.78
CA VAL A 119 18.74 4.17 -1.49
C VAL A 119 18.64 5.46 -0.69
N VAL A 120 17.54 5.63 0.04
CA VAL A 120 17.21 6.83 0.82
C VAL A 120 17.17 6.45 2.29
N ASP A 121 17.83 7.26 3.10
CA ASP A 121 17.81 7.19 4.56
C ASP A 121 16.68 8.09 5.08
N SER A 122 15.73 7.53 5.82
CA SER A 122 14.62 8.27 6.45
C SER A 122 15.11 9.44 7.30
N ALA A 123 16.26 9.31 7.97
CA ALA A 123 16.78 10.36 8.85
C ALA A 123 17.13 11.66 8.10
N LYS A 124 17.30 11.60 6.77
CA LYS A 124 17.50 12.80 5.94
C LYS A 124 16.21 13.60 5.77
N CYS A 125 15.06 12.93 5.75
CA CYS A 125 13.75 13.57 5.65
C CYS A 125 13.40 14.36 6.92
N ASP A 126 13.70 13.78 8.08
CA ASP A 126 13.35 14.35 9.39
C ASP A 126 14.10 15.64 9.70
N ARG A 127 15.18 15.94 8.97
CA ARG A 127 15.90 17.22 9.07
C ARG A 127 15.04 18.44 8.70
N CYS A 128 14.02 18.23 7.87
CA CYS A 128 13.11 19.30 7.43
C CYS A 128 11.65 19.01 7.78
N HIS A 129 11.25 17.73 7.79
CA HIS A 129 9.85 17.36 7.95
C HIS A 129 9.42 17.12 9.39
N GLU A 130 10.34 17.14 10.37
CA GLU A 130 10.18 16.75 11.78
C GLU A 130 9.70 15.30 11.96
N ARG A 131 8.60 14.98 11.30
CA ARG A 131 7.98 13.68 11.14
C ARG A 131 7.30 13.60 9.78
N LEU A 132 7.93 12.92 8.83
CA LEU A 132 7.32 12.71 7.52
C LEU A 132 6.17 11.70 7.59
N GLU A 133 4.98 12.12 7.17
CA GLU A 133 3.78 11.29 7.16
C GLU A 133 3.00 11.41 5.86
N PHE A 134 2.54 10.27 5.33
CA PHE A 134 1.69 10.24 4.14
C PHE A 134 0.43 9.40 4.34
N HIS A 135 -0.52 9.58 3.41
CA HIS A 135 -1.82 8.90 3.40
C HIS A 135 -2.58 9.03 4.73
N GLY A 136 -2.70 10.26 5.24
CA GLY A 136 -3.43 10.57 6.48
C GLY A 136 -2.76 10.04 7.75
N GLY A 137 -1.42 9.97 7.78
CA GLY A 137 -0.67 9.55 8.96
C GLY A 137 -0.49 8.05 9.10
N SER A 138 -0.76 7.26 8.06
CA SER A 138 -0.68 5.79 8.13
C SER A 138 0.65 5.21 7.67
N ARG A 139 1.48 6.02 6.99
CA ARG A 139 2.84 5.68 6.54
C ARG A 139 3.78 6.70 7.14
N VAL A 140 4.59 6.27 8.11
CA VAL A 140 5.34 7.15 9.00
C VAL A 140 6.71 6.58 9.33
N TYR A 141 7.71 7.45 9.51
CA TYR A 141 9.07 7.13 9.96
C TYR A 141 9.97 6.31 9.01
N GLU A 142 9.44 5.32 8.29
CA GLU A 142 10.24 4.44 7.42
C GLU A 142 9.89 4.66 5.95
N ILE A 143 10.74 5.35 5.20
CA ILE A 143 10.52 5.66 3.78
C ILE A 143 10.48 4.39 2.90
N GLN A 144 11.11 3.29 3.33
CA GLN A 144 11.04 2.02 2.61
C GLN A 144 9.60 1.46 2.53
N VAL A 145 8.69 1.89 3.41
CA VAL A 145 7.25 1.52 3.30
C VAL A 145 6.64 2.04 2.01
N CYS A 146 7.10 3.18 1.50
CA CYS A 146 6.51 3.79 0.32
C CYS A 146 6.73 2.92 -0.91
N VAL A 147 7.91 2.32 -1.03
CA VAL A 147 8.30 1.49 -2.19
C VAL A 147 7.45 0.23 -2.30
N THR A 148 6.89 -0.27 -1.20
CA THR A 148 6.06 -1.49 -1.27
C THR A 148 4.84 -1.27 -2.17
N CYS A 149 4.28 -0.07 -2.17
CA CYS A 149 3.16 0.31 -3.04
C CYS A 149 3.63 1.09 -4.26
N HIS A 150 4.53 2.06 -4.09
CA HIS A 150 5.12 2.89 -5.15
C HIS A 150 6.29 2.20 -5.83
N ASN A 151 6.01 1.00 -6.34
CA ASN A 151 6.96 0.16 -7.04
C ASN A 151 6.90 0.40 -8.57
N PRO A 152 7.83 -0.17 -9.37
CA PRO A 152 7.87 0.05 -10.82
C PRO A 152 6.61 -0.32 -11.60
N ASN A 153 5.79 -1.24 -11.09
CA ASN A 153 4.55 -1.67 -11.73
C ASN A 153 3.33 -0.86 -11.28
N PHE A 154 3.45 0.02 -10.28
CA PHE A 154 2.33 0.82 -9.84
C PHE A 154 2.16 2.02 -10.76
N THR A 155 0.97 2.11 -11.36
CA THR A 155 0.51 3.25 -12.14
C THR A 155 -0.75 3.83 -11.49
N SER A 156 -0.95 5.12 -11.65
CA SER A 156 -2.23 5.77 -11.36
C SER A 156 -2.95 6.05 -12.66
N SER A 157 -4.23 5.70 -12.68
CA SER A 157 -5.15 6.05 -13.77
C SER A 157 -6.59 5.98 -13.28
N GLY A 158 -7.52 6.49 -14.08
CA GLY A 158 -8.94 6.24 -13.87
C GLY A 158 -9.42 4.88 -14.39
N ARG A 159 -8.54 4.02 -14.93
CA ARG A 159 -8.92 2.79 -15.66
C ARG A 159 -9.59 1.73 -14.80
N THR A 160 -9.45 1.81 -13.47
CA THR A 160 -10.15 0.92 -12.52
C THR A 160 -11.59 1.37 -12.23
N THR A 161 -12.03 2.50 -12.79
CA THR A 161 -13.41 2.98 -12.68
C THR A 161 -14.33 2.09 -13.50
N THR A 162 -15.39 1.56 -12.89
CA THR A 162 -16.40 0.78 -13.61
C THR A 162 -17.32 1.68 -14.43
N ASP A 163 -17.93 1.15 -15.49
CA ASP A 163 -18.91 1.89 -16.29
C ASP A 163 -20.04 2.46 -15.43
N ALA A 164 -20.50 1.70 -14.44
CA ALA A 164 -21.52 2.16 -13.49
C ALA A 164 -21.06 3.37 -12.68
N LYS A 165 -19.79 3.43 -12.26
CA LYS A 165 -19.22 4.58 -11.56
C LYS A 165 -19.00 5.76 -12.50
N LEU A 166 -18.47 5.51 -13.70
CA LEU A 166 -18.15 6.55 -14.67
C LEU A 166 -19.41 7.26 -15.17
N SER A 167 -20.47 6.50 -15.48
CA SER A 167 -21.72 7.03 -16.03
C SER A 167 -22.46 8.00 -15.09
N VAL A 168 -22.33 7.83 -13.77
CA VAL A 168 -22.94 8.70 -12.76
C VAL A 168 -21.98 9.72 -12.16
N PHE A 169 -20.70 9.69 -12.54
CA PHE A 169 -19.72 10.63 -12.00
C PHE A 169 -20.05 12.05 -12.47
N ASN A 170 -20.17 12.97 -11.51
CA ASN A 170 -20.46 14.36 -11.78
C ASN A 170 -19.17 15.16 -11.92
N PHE A 171 -18.63 15.21 -13.14
CA PHE A 171 -17.46 16.02 -13.44
C PHE A 171 -17.78 17.51 -13.27
N THR A 172 -16.85 18.25 -12.66
CA THR A 172 -16.90 19.71 -12.73
C THR A 172 -16.66 20.15 -14.19
N PRO A 173 -17.05 21.38 -14.57
CA PRO A 173 -16.77 21.89 -15.93
C PRO A 173 -15.30 21.78 -16.32
N ILE A 174 -14.38 22.07 -15.38
CA ILE A 174 -12.93 21.95 -15.60
C ILE A 174 -12.51 20.49 -15.83
N GLN A 175 -13.03 19.54 -15.03
CA GLN A 175 -12.71 18.13 -15.21
C GLN A 175 -13.23 17.60 -16.56
N GLN A 176 -14.44 18.02 -16.94
CA GLN A 176 -15.01 17.66 -18.23
C GLN A 176 -14.16 18.23 -19.38
N GLU A 177 -13.72 19.48 -19.29
CA GLU A 177 -12.84 20.13 -20.27
C GLU A 177 -11.50 19.41 -20.40
N ILE A 178 -10.86 19.04 -19.29
CA ILE A 178 -9.61 18.26 -19.29
C ILE A 178 -9.81 16.93 -20.01
N LEU A 179 -10.92 16.22 -19.74
CA LEU A 179 -11.18 14.90 -20.34
C LEU A 179 -11.44 14.99 -21.84
N VAL A 180 -12.27 15.93 -22.29
CA VAL A 180 -12.53 16.13 -23.73
C VAL A 180 -11.33 16.74 -24.45
N GLY A 181 -10.49 17.51 -23.75
CA GLY A 181 -9.23 18.03 -24.27
C GLY A 181 -8.17 16.93 -24.45
N TRP A 182 -8.15 15.94 -23.56
CA TRP A 182 -7.32 14.74 -23.69
C TRP A 182 -7.82 13.83 -24.81
N ASP A 183 -9.12 13.57 -24.85
CA ASP A 183 -9.76 12.75 -25.89
C ASP A 183 -11.12 13.36 -26.29
N PRO A 184 -11.22 13.97 -27.49
CA PRO A 184 -12.47 14.55 -27.98
C PRO A 184 -13.63 13.56 -28.10
N ALA A 185 -13.36 12.25 -28.13
CA ALA A 185 -14.38 11.20 -28.16
C ALA A 185 -14.93 10.85 -26.76
N PHE A 186 -14.43 11.48 -25.69
CA PHE A 186 -14.80 11.14 -24.32
C PHE A 186 -16.31 11.12 -24.10
N ASN A 187 -16.82 9.94 -23.74
CA ASN A 187 -18.21 9.73 -23.39
C ASN A 187 -18.35 8.72 -22.25
N ARG A 188 -18.83 9.19 -21.11
CA ARG A 188 -19.08 8.38 -19.90
C ARG A 188 -20.11 7.26 -20.06
N ALA A 189 -20.92 7.29 -21.13
CA ALA A 189 -21.89 6.24 -21.44
C ALA A 189 -21.31 5.14 -22.35
N THR A 190 -20.14 5.35 -22.95
CA THR A 190 -19.49 4.34 -23.78
C THR A 190 -18.97 3.21 -22.89
N PRO A 191 -19.34 1.94 -23.15
CA PRO A 191 -18.87 0.81 -22.36
C PRO A 191 -17.35 0.74 -22.33
N ASN A 192 -16.79 0.47 -21.14
CA ASN A 192 -15.37 0.36 -20.86
C ASN A 192 -14.52 1.60 -21.20
N TYR A 193 -15.12 2.80 -21.34
CA TYR A 193 -14.34 4.00 -21.72
C TYR A 193 -13.20 4.29 -20.73
N ALA A 194 -13.40 3.98 -19.45
CA ALA A 194 -12.37 4.13 -18.44
C ALA A 194 -11.06 3.41 -18.81
N LEU A 195 -11.11 2.28 -19.54
CA LEU A 195 -9.92 1.54 -19.98
C LEU A 195 -9.10 2.30 -21.02
N LEU A 196 -9.61 3.37 -21.62
CA LEU A 196 -8.85 4.21 -22.55
C LEU A 196 -8.06 5.29 -21.80
N PHE A 197 -8.37 5.56 -20.54
CA PHE A 197 -7.69 6.60 -19.77
C PHE A 197 -6.18 6.36 -19.70
N PRO A 198 -5.37 7.43 -19.77
CA PRO A 198 -3.93 7.29 -19.75
C PRO A 198 -3.48 6.79 -18.39
N GLU A 199 -2.39 6.03 -18.38
CA GLU A 199 -1.70 5.64 -17.15
C GLU A 199 -0.45 6.46 -16.95
N THR A 200 -0.21 6.90 -15.71
CA THR A 200 1.05 7.55 -15.32
C THR A 200 1.72 6.69 -14.26
N SER A 201 3.04 6.52 -14.36
CA SER A 201 3.79 5.79 -13.34
C SER A 201 3.64 6.48 -11.99
N ASN A 202 3.45 5.66 -10.96
CA ASN A 202 3.43 6.07 -9.57
C ASN A 202 4.61 5.42 -8.82
N ASN A 203 5.71 5.16 -9.53
CA ASN A 203 6.95 4.68 -8.94
C ASN A 203 7.53 5.74 -8.00
N LEU A 204 8.03 5.33 -6.84
CA LEU A 204 8.57 6.24 -5.83
C LEU A 204 9.67 7.14 -6.37
N LYS A 205 10.46 6.63 -7.32
CA LYS A 205 11.55 7.40 -7.95
C LYS A 205 11.03 8.67 -8.63
N ASP A 206 9.81 8.63 -9.18
CA ASP A 206 9.21 9.71 -9.97
C ASP A 206 8.36 10.65 -9.09
N LEU A 207 7.95 10.21 -7.90
CA LEU A 207 7.11 10.98 -6.97
C LEU A 207 7.89 11.92 -6.06
N ILE A 208 8.82 11.38 -5.25
CA ILE A 208 9.41 12.14 -4.14
C ILE A 208 10.69 12.86 -4.55
N HIS A 209 11.51 12.26 -5.42
CA HIS A 209 12.72 12.92 -5.90
C HIS A 209 12.41 14.02 -6.92
N GLY A 210 11.26 14.02 -7.58
CA GLY A 210 10.82 15.14 -8.41
C GLY A 210 10.48 16.43 -7.62
N ILE A 211 10.31 16.33 -6.30
CA ILE A 211 9.96 17.47 -5.42
C ILE A 211 11.22 18.16 -4.86
N HIS A 212 12.35 17.45 -4.81
CA HIS A 212 13.61 17.92 -4.20
C HIS A 212 14.80 17.92 -5.17
N ALA A 213 14.55 17.72 -6.47
CA ALA A 213 15.55 17.78 -7.53
C ALA A 213 15.82 19.23 -7.96
#